data_AF-A0A7S4T532-F1
#
_entry.id   AF-A0A7S4T532-F1
#
_cell.length_a   1.000
_cell.length_b   1.000
_cell.length_c   1.000
_cell.angle_alpha   90.00
_cell.angle_beta   90.00
_cell.angle_gamma   90.00
#
_symmetry.space_group_name_H-M   'P 1'
#
loop_
_entity.id
_entity.type
_entity.pdbx_description
1 polymer ?
#
loop_
_entity_poly.entity_id
_entity_poly.type
_entity_poly.pdbx_seq_one_letter_code
_entity_poly.pdbx_strand_id
1 'polypeptide(L)'
;MPDEPLLESISAAAMAKIAHGASDFQPEGLTNMAWAWAALSVRDPPLFQSIASAAMAKISDFAAQGLSGTAWSYATRSVSNPPLLAAISSASLPRLLSFTLQGLGNTAWAFATRGYSHAPLLEAISSEAIPKLRSSPPPAPAEVLAPVRGLSAAGAAGARALGPLLEAAGTLMERQARRMDGRFPGAQQHDRCDGSASGGPASATPYVMLRRPHLYVLWKPPGWTVTVGNGEDDDLASADTTPGSGSPLQDWVMGQLGSESLVAEDAGAAHGFLHRLDCQTSGAILCARTYHGYFLASLQFAARRVRKEYVCLCHGWLCASPHLFEAPLLVVHAAGGAKCSTLGVGGRPARTELHWVRHFRGPCGTRLSLTAVRLHTGRMHQIRAHLGSAGHPLVADPKYGGRLFPWCRRVFLHAARLELDIGAGPLAARSDLAEDLVQALEVLGASCERARPSLVVLPCDPG
;
A
#
# COMPACT_ATOMS: atom_id res chain seq x y z
N MET A 1 -5.29 15.02 -19.66
CA MET A 1 -3.84 15.13 -19.90
C MET A 1 -3.48 16.58 -19.69
N PRO A 2 -2.37 16.92 -19.01
CA PRO A 2 -1.87 18.29 -19.02
C PRO A 2 -1.66 18.76 -20.47
N ASP A 3 -1.72 20.07 -20.71
CA ASP A 3 -1.54 20.68 -22.03
C ASP A 3 -0.13 20.35 -22.58
N GLU A 4 -0.07 19.36 -23.45
CA GLU A 4 1.17 18.73 -23.92
C GLU A 4 2.07 19.73 -24.68
N PRO A 5 1.56 20.58 -25.59
CA PRO A 5 2.34 21.67 -26.20
C PRO A 5 2.93 22.67 -25.20
N LEU A 6 2.19 22.99 -24.13
CA LEU A 6 2.68 23.89 -23.09
C LEU A 6 3.84 23.26 -22.32
N LEU A 7 3.70 21.99 -21.92
CA LEU A 7 4.75 21.26 -21.21
C LEU A 7 6.02 21.09 -22.04
N GLU A 8 5.89 20.79 -23.33
CA GLU A 8 7.02 20.72 -24.27
C GLU A 8 7.74 22.06 -24.38
N SER A 9 6.98 23.16 -24.48
CA SER A 9 7.54 24.51 -24.53
C SER A 9 8.29 24.89 -23.26
N ILE A 10 7.72 24.56 -22.08
CA ILE A 10 8.38 24.80 -20.79
C ILE A 10 9.65 23.95 -20.68
N SER A 11 9.59 22.68 -21.09
CA SER A 11 10.75 21.78 -21.09
C SER A 11 11.90 22.30 -21.96
N ALA A 12 11.60 22.69 -23.20
CA ALA A 12 12.59 23.24 -24.13
C ALA A 12 13.23 24.52 -23.56
N ALA A 13 12.42 25.44 -23.00
CA ALA A 13 12.91 26.66 -22.39
C ALA A 13 13.78 26.38 -21.14
N ALA A 14 13.39 25.41 -20.32
CA ALA A 14 14.15 24.98 -19.15
C ALA A 14 15.51 24.38 -19.54
N MET A 15 15.53 23.47 -20.53
CA MET A 15 16.77 22.88 -21.04
C MET A 15 17.71 23.94 -21.62
N ALA A 16 17.17 24.91 -22.38
CA ALA A 16 17.95 26.01 -22.91
C ALA A 16 18.57 26.87 -21.78
N LYS A 17 17.79 27.21 -20.75
CA LYS A 17 18.30 27.96 -19.58
C LYS A 17 19.39 27.20 -18.83
N ILE A 18 19.21 25.90 -18.61
CA ILE A 18 20.22 25.04 -17.96
C ILE A 18 21.51 25.01 -18.79
N ALA A 19 21.40 24.95 -20.12
CA ALA A 19 22.56 24.90 -21.02
C ALA A 19 23.32 26.23 -21.14
N HIS A 20 22.63 27.38 -21.16
CA HIS A 20 23.23 28.69 -21.42
C HIS A 20 23.78 29.39 -20.17
N GLY A 21 23.51 28.87 -18.97
CA GLY A 21 24.00 29.44 -17.73
C GLY A 21 23.65 28.59 -16.53
N ALA A 22 24.41 27.51 -16.30
CA ALA A 22 24.26 26.70 -15.10
C ALA A 22 24.33 27.56 -13.83
N SER A 23 25.06 28.70 -13.83
CA SER A 23 25.15 29.66 -12.73
C SER A 23 23.79 30.18 -12.25
N ASP A 24 22.84 30.43 -13.15
CA ASP A 24 21.62 31.20 -12.86
C ASP A 24 20.51 30.33 -12.27
N PHE A 25 20.59 29.01 -12.45
CA PHE A 25 19.62 28.07 -11.90
C PHE A 25 20.01 27.66 -10.48
N GLN A 26 19.29 28.17 -9.48
CA GLN A 26 19.51 27.78 -8.08
C GLN A 26 19.20 26.28 -7.88
N PRO A 27 19.92 25.58 -6.98
CA PRO A 27 19.64 24.18 -6.62
C PRO A 27 18.15 23.88 -6.37
N GLU A 28 17.47 24.79 -5.67
CA GLU A 28 16.03 24.69 -5.37
C GLU A 28 15.18 24.68 -6.64
N GLY A 29 15.54 25.46 -7.65
CA GLY A 29 14.88 25.47 -8.94
C GLY A 29 14.97 24.11 -9.62
N LEU A 30 16.16 23.48 -9.61
CA LEU A 30 16.37 22.15 -10.21
C LEU A 30 15.50 21.09 -9.52
N THR A 31 15.46 21.11 -8.18
CA THR A 31 14.61 20.21 -7.40
C THR A 31 13.13 20.44 -7.68
N ASN A 32 12.67 21.69 -7.64
CA ASN A 32 11.26 22.03 -7.84
C ASN A 32 10.77 21.63 -9.23
N MET A 33 11.62 21.77 -10.25
CA MET A 33 11.30 21.34 -11.61
C MET A 33 11.19 19.82 -11.72
N ALA A 34 12.18 19.09 -11.21
CA ALA A 34 12.13 17.63 -11.19
C ALA A 34 10.89 17.14 -10.42
N TRP A 35 10.58 17.78 -9.29
CA TRP A 35 9.43 17.46 -8.47
C TRP A 35 8.11 17.76 -9.17
N ALA A 36 7.99 18.90 -9.86
CA ALA A 36 6.79 19.25 -10.62
C ALA A 36 6.50 18.23 -11.72
N TRP A 37 7.51 17.83 -12.51
CA TRP A 37 7.34 16.76 -13.51
C TRP A 37 7.02 15.41 -12.87
N ALA A 38 7.61 15.12 -11.69
CA ALA A 38 7.30 13.94 -10.91
C ALA A 38 5.84 13.90 -10.47
N ALA A 39 5.35 14.98 -9.87
CA ALA A 39 3.98 15.13 -9.38
C ALA A 39 2.95 15.09 -10.52
N LEU A 40 3.24 15.73 -11.65
CA LEU A 40 2.37 15.71 -12.84
C LEU A 40 2.42 14.37 -13.60
N SER A 41 3.26 13.42 -13.18
CA SER A 41 3.48 12.15 -13.88
C SER A 41 3.93 12.31 -15.35
N VAL A 42 4.53 13.45 -15.70
CA VAL A 42 5.00 13.77 -17.06
C VAL A 42 6.32 13.06 -17.30
N ARG A 43 6.51 12.48 -18.49
CA ARG A 43 7.76 11.81 -18.87
C ARG A 43 8.56 12.71 -19.81
N ASP A 44 9.73 13.12 -19.38
CA ASP A 44 10.60 13.99 -20.17
C ASP A 44 12.08 13.60 -19.96
N PRO A 45 12.56 12.54 -20.65
CA PRO A 45 13.93 12.07 -20.46
C PRO A 45 15.00 13.13 -20.77
N PRO A 46 14.90 13.95 -21.84
CA PRO A 46 15.85 15.03 -22.10
C PRO A 46 15.94 16.04 -20.95
N LEU A 47 14.80 16.49 -20.42
CA LEU A 47 14.79 17.44 -19.32
C LEU A 47 15.43 16.85 -18.06
N PHE A 48 15.08 15.61 -17.70
CA PHE A 48 15.69 14.94 -16.55
C PHE A 48 17.20 14.75 -16.73
N GLN A 49 17.69 14.47 -17.94
CA GLN A 49 19.13 14.38 -18.17
C GLN A 49 19.82 15.73 -17.97
N SER A 50 19.20 16.81 -18.44
CA SER A 50 19.70 18.19 -18.26
C SER A 50 19.73 18.58 -16.78
N ILE A 51 18.65 18.32 -16.04
CA ILE A 51 18.57 18.53 -14.59
C ILE A 51 19.65 17.74 -13.87
N ALA A 52 19.87 16.47 -14.23
CA ALA A 52 20.86 15.62 -13.56
C ALA A 52 22.27 16.19 -13.70
N SER A 53 22.64 16.60 -14.92
CA SER A 53 23.93 17.20 -15.20
C SER A 53 24.16 18.47 -14.37
N ALA A 54 23.17 19.37 -14.35
CA ALA A 54 23.25 20.60 -13.57
C ALA A 54 23.27 20.36 -12.06
N ALA A 55 22.46 19.41 -11.57
CA ALA A 55 22.40 19.06 -10.16
C ALA A 55 23.72 18.45 -9.67
N MET A 56 24.36 17.58 -10.45
CA MET A 56 25.67 17.02 -10.12
C MET A 56 26.74 18.12 -10.04
N ALA A 57 26.73 19.08 -10.97
CA ALA A 57 27.70 20.19 -10.97
C ALA A 57 27.58 21.10 -9.73
N LYS A 58 26.39 21.18 -9.14
CA LYS A 58 26.08 22.05 -7.98
C LYS A 58 25.79 21.29 -6.69
N ILE A 59 26.08 19.99 -6.64
CA ILE A 59 25.56 19.12 -5.57
C ILE A 59 26.00 19.56 -4.15
N SER A 60 27.14 20.25 -4.05
CA SER A 60 27.63 20.86 -2.80
C SER A 60 26.69 21.91 -2.21
N ASP A 61 25.95 22.59 -3.08
CA ASP A 61 25.12 23.76 -2.75
C ASP A 61 23.67 23.35 -2.42
N PHE A 62 23.32 22.07 -2.62
CA PHE A 62 22.01 21.55 -2.30
C PHE A 62 21.80 21.46 -0.79
N ALA A 63 20.70 22.03 -0.31
CA ALA A 63 20.17 21.74 1.02
C ALA A 63 19.63 20.31 1.11
N ALA A 64 19.42 19.81 2.33
CA ALA A 64 18.84 18.49 2.60
C ALA A 64 17.50 18.24 1.87
N GLN A 65 16.62 19.24 1.85
CA GLN A 65 15.35 19.18 1.13
C GLN A 65 15.57 19.02 -0.38
N GLY A 66 16.54 19.74 -0.94
CA GLY A 66 16.93 19.61 -2.35
C GLY A 66 17.43 18.21 -2.69
N LEU A 67 18.34 17.66 -1.88
CA LEU A 67 18.89 16.32 -2.07
C LEU A 67 17.80 15.23 -2.02
N SER A 68 16.96 15.25 -0.98
CA SER A 68 15.87 14.29 -0.81
C SER A 68 14.80 14.43 -1.89
N GLY A 69 14.40 15.66 -2.23
CA GLY A 69 13.39 15.94 -3.26
C GLY A 69 13.84 15.55 -4.66
N THR A 70 15.11 15.79 -5.00
CA THR A 70 15.69 15.35 -6.28
C THR A 70 15.74 13.82 -6.36
N ALA A 71 16.26 13.15 -5.32
CA ALA A 71 16.30 11.68 -5.30
C ALA A 71 14.89 11.06 -5.45
N TRP A 72 13.92 11.58 -4.70
CA TRP A 72 12.54 11.16 -4.80
C TRP A 72 11.97 11.35 -6.21
N SER A 73 12.19 12.50 -6.84
CA SER A 73 11.65 12.80 -8.17
C SER A 73 12.14 11.83 -9.24
N TYR A 74 13.43 11.49 -9.21
CA TYR A 74 14.01 10.52 -10.15
C TYR A 74 13.50 9.10 -9.89
N ALA A 75 13.37 8.71 -8.62
CA ALA A 75 12.83 7.41 -8.25
C ALA A 75 11.35 7.28 -8.65
N THR A 76 10.52 8.27 -8.34
CA THR A 76 9.10 8.35 -8.72
C THR A 76 8.91 8.29 -10.23
N ARG A 77 9.78 8.96 -11.01
CA ARG A 77 9.71 8.90 -12.48
C ARG A 77 10.33 7.65 -13.09
N SER A 78 10.88 6.76 -12.27
CA SER A 78 11.63 5.59 -12.74
C SER A 78 12.76 5.97 -13.72
N VAL A 79 13.30 7.20 -13.59
CA VAL A 79 14.42 7.68 -14.40
C VAL A 79 15.70 7.19 -13.73
N SER A 80 16.46 6.36 -14.44
CA SER A 80 17.72 5.83 -13.94
C SER A 80 18.85 6.81 -14.20
N ASN A 81 19.46 7.35 -13.14
CA ASN A 81 20.70 8.12 -13.24
C ASN A 81 21.63 7.73 -12.07
N PRO A 82 22.39 6.62 -12.19
CA PRO A 82 23.29 6.16 -11.13
C PRO A 82 24.33 7.21 -10.71
N PRO A 83 24.97 7.98 -11.61
CA PRO A 83 25.90 9.05 -11.22
C PRO A 83 25.26 10.10 -10.31
N LEU A 84 24.06 10.58 -10.65
CA LEU A 84 23.33 11.54 -9.82
C LEU A 84 22.99 10.95 -8.45
N LEU A 85 22.52 9.69 -8.40
CA LEU A 85 22.21 9.03 -7.13
C LEU A 85 23.47 8.86 -6.26
N ALA A 86 24.62 8.52 -6.85
CA ALA A 86 25.88 8.45 -6.13
C ALA A 86 26.31 9.81 -5.57
N ALA A 87 26.17 10.88 -6.37
CA ALA A 87 26.44 12.25 -5.95
C ALA A 87 25.51 12.68 -4.80
N ILE A 88 24.21 12.39 -4.90
CA ILE A 88 23.24 12.65 -3.84
C ILE A 88 23.60 11.87 -2.57
N SER A 89 23.91 10.57 -2.66
CA SER A 89 24.28 9.80 -1.46
C SER A 89 25.50 10.37 -0.75
N SER A 90 26.54 10.73 -1.51
CA SER A 90 27.77 11.31 -0.97
C SER A 90 27.51 12.66 -0.31
N ALA A 91 26.69 13.52 -0.94
CA ALA A 91 26.31 14.81 -0.39
C ALA A 91 25.34 14.71 0.81
N SER A 92 24.49 13.68 0.86
CA SER A 92 23.54 13.49 1.95
C SER A 92 24.22 13.06 3.26
N LEU A 93 25.20 12.15 3.20
CA LEU A 93 25.86 11.59 4.39
C LEU A 93 26.35 12.65 5.41
N PRO A 94 27.14 13.68 5.03
CA PRO A 94 27.60 14.70 5.97
C PRO A 94 26.50 15.69 6.39
N ARG A 95 25.31 15.64 5.77
CA ARG A 95 24.20 16.57 5.97
C ARG A 95 22.98 15.93 6.63
N LEU A 96 22.98 14.64 6.96
CA LEU A 96 21.81 13.92 7.48
C LEU A 96 21.16 14.61 8.70
N LEU A 97 21.95 15.25 9.56
CA LEU A 97 21.45 16.04 10.70
C LEU A 97 20.42 17.11 10.31
N SER A 98 20.55 17.73 9.13
CA SER A 98 19.62 18.75 8.64
C SER A 98 18.41 18.19 7.90
N PHE A 99 18.32 16.87 7.71
CA PHE A 99 17.15 16.25 7.09
C PHE A 99 15.98 16.22 8.07
N THR A 100 14.77 16.41 7.56
CA THR A 100 13.53 16.10 8.26
C THR A 100 13.27 14.59 8.24
N LEU A 101 12.39 14.07 9.09
CA LEU A 101 11.97 12.66 9.05
C LEU A 101 11.38 12.28 7.68
N GLN A 102 10.61 13.19 7.06
CA GLN A 102 10.11 13.02 5.71
C GLN A 102 11.25 12.96 4.68
N GLY A 103 12.25 13.86 4.79
CA GLY A 103 13.42 13.85 3.91
C GLY A 103 14.21 12.55 4.01
N LEU A 104 14.44 12.06 5.23
CA LEU A 104 15.07 10.77 5.51
C LEU A 104 14.29 9.61 4.86
N GLY A 105 12.96 9.59 5.01
CA GLY A 105 12.10 8.60 4.39
C GLY A 105 12.09 8.63 2.87
N ASN A 106 12.01 9.82 2.28
CA ASN A 106 12.06 10.01 0.83
C ASN A 106 13.41 9.54 0.26
N THR A 107 14.52 9.86 0.93
CA THR A 107 15.85 9.39 0.52
C THR A 107 15.96 7.87 0.65
N ALA A 108 15.55 7.26 1.76
CA ALA A 108 15.58 5.80 1.91
C ALA A 108 14.76 5.10 0.82
N TRP A 109 13.55 5.59 0.54
CA TRP A 109 12.68 5.06 -0.50
C TRP A 109 13.26 5.20 -1.92
N ALA A 110 13.88 6.34 -2.22
CA ALA A 110 14.46 6.60 -3.55
C ALA A 110 15.60 5.63 -3.87
N PHE A 111 16.47 5.37 -2.89
CA PHE A 111 17.59 4.44 -3.03
C PHE A 111 17.12 2.97 -3.00
N ALA A 112 16.01 2.67 -2.32
CA ALA A 112 15.37 1.36 -2.33
C ALA A 112 14.78 0.94 -3.69
N THR A 113 14.07 1.87 -4.35
CA THR A 113 13.16 1.54 -5.45
C THR A 113 13.89 1.24 -6.77
N ARG A 114 15.19 1.54 -6.86
CA ARG A 114 15.95 1.48 -8.13
C ARG A 114 17.02 0.39 -8.19
N GLY A 115 17.03 -0.53 -7.23
CA GLY A 115 18.08 -1.57 -7.14
C GLY A 115 19.46 -1.01 -6.78
N TYR A 116 19.56 0.30 -6.50
CA TYR A 116 20.78 0.97 -6.05
C TYR A 116 20.79 1.00 -4.51
N SER A 117 21.06 -0.16 -3.91
CA SER A 117 21.11 -0.29 -2.46
C SER A 117 22.42 0.26 -1.91
N HIS A 118 22.38 1.41 -1.25
CA HIS A 118 23.52 1.97 -0.53
C HIS A 118 23.38 1.70 0.98
N ALA A 119 23.74 0.49 1.42
CA ALA A 119 23.54 0.04 2.80
C ALA A 119 24.06 1.05 3.86
N PRO A 120 25.26 1.65 3.73
CA PRO A 120 25.72 2.65 4.70
C PRO A 120 24.82 3.89 4.82
N LEU A 121 24.16 4.29 3.72
CA LEU A 121 23.25 5.44 3.74
C LEU A 121 21.95 5.06 4.45
N LEU A 122 21.41 3.86 4.21
CA LEU A 122 20.20 3.38 4.87
C LEU A 122 20.40 3.21 6.38
N GLU A 123 21.55 2.70 6.81
CA GLU A 123 21.93 2.59 8.22
C GLU A 123 22.11 3.96 8.87
N ALA A 124 22.76 4.90 8.18
CA ALA A 124 22.91 6.28 8.65
C ALA A 124 21.55 7.00 8.76
N ILE A 125 20.64 6.79 7.80
CA ILE A 125 19.27 7.32 7.85
C ILE A 125 18.52 6.81 9.09
N SER A 126 18.61 5.50 9.39
CA SER A 126 17.98 4.94 10.58
C SER A 126 18.57 5.53 11.87
N SER A 127 19.89 5.59 11.94
CA SER A 127 20.62 6.12 13.09
C SER A 127 20.27 7.59 13.38
N GLU A 128 20.08 8.39 12.32
CA GLU A 128 19.69 9.80 12.42
C GLU A 128 18.20 9.98 12.72
N ALA A 129 17.33 9.09 12.24
CA ALA A 129 15.90 9.18 12.52
C ALA A 129 15.59 8.96 14.02
N ILE A 130 16.28 8.02 14.68
CA ILE A 130 16.04 7.66 16.09
C ILE A 130 16.09 8.85 17.07
N PRO A 131 17.13 9.71 17.11
CA PRO A 131 17.16 10.87 17.99
C PRO A 131 16.06 11.88 17.63
N LYS A 132 15.72 12.06 16.35
CA LYS A 132 14.62 12.93 15.92
C LYS A 132 13.25 12.44 16.40
N LEU A 133 13.05 11.12 16.56
CA LEU A 133 11.83 10.58 17.18
C LEU A 133 11.74 10.88 18.68
N ARG A 134 12.84 11.26 19.31
CA ARG A 134 12.91 11.60 20.75
C ARG A 134 12.87 13.10 21.00
N SER A 135 12.72 13.91 19.95
CA SER A 135 12.70 15.37 20.04
C SER A 135 11.49 15.90 20.84
N SER A 136 11.59 17.17 21.25
CA SER A 136 10.51 17.93 21.86
C SER A 136 10.30 19.22 21.06
N PRO A 137 9.10 19.48 20.51
CA PRO A 137 7.89 18.66 20.59
C PRO A 137 8.03 17.32 19.83
N PRO A 138 7.29 16.27 20.23
CA PRO A 138 7.33 14.99 19.54
C PRO A 138 6.77 15.12 18.12
N PRO A 139 7.33 14.41 17.13
CA PRO A 139 6.87 14.46 15.76
C PRO A 139 5.46 13.88 15.59
N ALA A 140 4.76 14.31 14.56
CA ALA A 140 3.43 13.80 14.23
C ALA A 140 3.51 12.33 13.74
N PRO A 141 2.46 11.50 13.93
CA PRO A 141 2.50 10.09 13.51
C PRO A 141 2.89 9.88 12.04
N ALA A 142 2.42 10.74 11.13
CA ALA A 142 2.79 10.67 9.71
C ALA A 142 4.30 10.84 9.47
N GLU A 143 4.96 11.76 10.19
CA GLU A 143 6.40 11.99 10.10
C GLU A 143 7.20 10.79 10.63
N VAL A 144 6.70 10.14 11.69
CA VAL A 144 7.32 8.92 12.25
C VAL A 144 7.28 7.77 11.24
N LEU A 145 6.19 7.64 10.47
CA LEU A 145 6.01 6.56 9.49
C LEU A 145 6.87 6.75 8.24
N ALA A 146 7.26 7.98 7.89
CA ALA A 146 8.01 8.27 6.67
C ALA A 146 9.34 7.48 6.54
N PRO A 147 10.28 7.52 7.52
CA PRO A 147 11.52 6.74 7.44
C PRO A 147 11.27 5.23 7.52
N VAL A 148 10.23 4.79 8.24
CA VAL A 148 9.83 3.38 8.32
C VAL A 148 9.41 2.85 6.94
N ARG A 149 8.53 3.59 6.24
CA ARG A 149 8.09 3.24 4.87
C ARG A 149 9.26 3.22 3.89
N GLY A 150 10.14 4.21 3.99
CA GLY A 150 11.32 4.32 3.11
C GLY A 150 12.28 3.15 3.28
N LEU A 151 12.64 2.80 4.51
CA LEU A 151 13.53 1.66 4.79
C LEU A 151 12.86 0.31 4.49
N SER A 152 11.56 0.16 4.77
CA SER A 152 10.82 -1.06 4.42
C SER A 152 10.78 -1.29 2.91
N ALA A 153 10.69 -0.22 2.12
CA ALA A 153 10.75 -0.33 0.67
C ALA A 153 12.09 -0.89 0.16
N ALA A 154 13.18 -0.77 0.93
CA ALA A 154 14.51 -1.27 0.59
C ALA A 154 14.68 -2.79 0.74
N GLY A 155 13.65 -3.50 1.22
CA GLY A 155 13.70 -4.95 1.37
C GLY A 155 14.87 -5.40 2.25
N ALA A 156 15.64 -6.38 1.78
CA ALA A 156 16.78 -6.93 2.52
C ALA A 156 17.84 -5.88 2.89
N ALA A 157 18.07 -4.88 2.03
CA ALA A 157 19.06 -3.83 2.29
C ALA A 157 18.64 -2.88 3.43
N GLY A 158 17.32 -2.67 3.62
CA GLY A 158 16.79 -1.86 4.72
C GLY A 158 16.49 -2.64 6.00
N ALA A 159 16.41 -3.98 5.93
CA ALA A 159 15.95 -4.81 7.03
C ALA A 159 16.80 -4.64 8.31
N ARG A 160 18.13 -4.52 8.17
CA ARG A 160 19.04 -4.28 9.31
C ARG A 160 18.80 -2.93 9.97
N ALA A 161 18.61 -1.89 9.16
CA ALA A 161 18.37 -0.53 9.62
C ALA A 161 16.95 -0.36 10.22
N LEU A 162 15.98 -1.16 9.79
CA LEU A 162 14.58 -1.02 10.16
C LEU A 162 14.29 -1.42 11.63
N GLY A 163 15.00 -2.41 12.17
CA GLY A 163 14.75 -2.94 13.52
C GLY A 163 14.82 -1.88 14.64
N PRO A 164 15.98 -1.23 14.84
CA PRO A 164 16.14 -0.19 15.87
C PRO A 164 15.20 1.00 15.67
N LEU A 165 14.92 1.38 14.41
CA LEU A 165 13.97 2.44 14.10
C LEU A 165 12.55 2.07 14.53
N LEU A 166 12.10 0.84 14.27
CA LEU A 166 10.78 0.38 14.65
C LEU A 166 10.59 0.34 16.17
N GLU A 167 11.61 -0.02 16.91
CA GLU A 167 11.57 0.00 18.38
C GLU A 167 11.43 1.43 18.92
N ALA A 168 12.23 2.36 18.40
CA ALA A 168 12.15 3.77 18.78
C ALA A 168 10.80 4.40 18.39
N ALA A 169 10.31 4.11 17.18
CA ALA A 169 9.01 4.57 16.69
C ALA A 169 7.85 3.98 17.50
N GLY A 170 7.91 2.68 17.82
CA GLY A 170 6.94 2.00 18.68
C GLY A 170 6.87 2.65 20.06
N THR A 171 8.02 2.84 20.72
CA THR A 171 8.10 3.52 22.03
C THR A 171 7.46 4.91 22.02
N LEU A 172 7.77 5.73 21.00
CA LEU A 172 7.18 7.05 20.85
C LEU A 172 5.65 6.98 20.66
N MET A 173 5.21 6.12 19.73
CA MET A 173 3.80 5.99 19.37
C MET A 173 2.97 5.40 20.51
N GLU A 174 3.50 4.46 21.29
CA GLU A 174 2.85 3.98 22.51
C GLU A 174 2.67 5.11 23.52
N ARG A 175 3.69 5.95 23.71
CA ARG A 175 3.60 7.09 24.63
C ARG A 175 2.58 8.12 24.15
N GLN A 176 2.52 8.38 22.84
CA GLN A 176 1.49 9.24 22.24
C GLN A 176 0.09 8.64 22.43
N ALA A 177 -0.07 7.35 22.12
CA ALA A 177 -1.31 6.61 22.30
C ALA A 177 -1.79 6.65 23.75
N ARG A 178 -0.93 6.38 24.75
CA ARG A 178 -1.31 6.45 26.18
C ARG A 178 -1.86 7.81 26.60
N ARG A 179 -1.36 8.91 26.01
CA ARG A 179 -1.90 10.26 26.27
C ARG A 179 -3.29 10.46 25.66
N MET A 180 -3.56 9.84 24.51
CA MET A 180 -4.85 9.91 23.82
C MET A 180 -5.88 8.95 24.46
N ASP A 181 -5.46 7.71 24.73
CA ASP A 181 -6.27 6.65 25.33
C ASP A 181 -6.53 6.87 26.83
N GLY A 182 -5.62 7.53 27.55
CA GLY A 182 -5.70 7.80 29.00
C GLY A 182 -6.89 8.65 29.45
N ARG A 183 -7.76 9.05 28.51
CA ARG A 183 -9.04 9.71 28.78
C ARG A 183 -10.22 8.72 28.88
N PHE A 184 -10.00 7.42 28.67
CA PHE A 184 -11.05 6.40 28.65
C PHE A 184 -10.67 5.14 29.46
N PRO A 185 -11.20 4.95 30.68
CA PRO A 185 -10.93 3.78 31.53
C PRO A 185 -11.45 2.44 30.95
N GLY A 186 -12.37 2.48 29.98
CA GLY A 186 -13.06 1.29 29.44
C GLY A 186 -12.19 0.34 28.62
N ALA A 187 -11.03 0.79 28.12
CA ALA A 187 -10.11 -0.05 27.35
C ALA A 187 -9.33 -1.08 28.20
N GLN A 188 -9.38 -0.96 29.53
CA GLN A 188 -8.72 -1.88 30.47
C GLN A 188 -9.61 -3.02 30.96
N GLN A 189 -10.91 -3.04 30.60
CA GLN A 189 -11.72 -4.20 30.89
C GLN A 189 -11.27 -5.35 29.99
N HIS A 190 -10.79 -6.42 30.64
CA HIS A 190 -10.47 -7.70 30.03
C HIS A 190 -11.73 -8.28 29.36
N ASP A 191 -12.06 -7.80 28.17
CA ASP A 191 -12.95 -8.51 27.27
C ASP A 191 -12.32 -9.88 27.01
N ARG A 192 -13.14 -10.93 27.06
CA ARG A 192 -12.73 -12.29 26.69
C ARG A 192 -11.97 -12.19 25.37
N CYS A 193 -10.67 -12.44 25.42
CA CYS A 193 -9.87 -12.50 24.20
C CYS A 193 -10.37 -13.71 23.44
N ASP A 194 -11.02 -13.47 22.30
CA ASP A 194 -11.29 -14.53 21.36
C ASP A 194 -9.92 -15.06 20.88
N GLY A 195 -9.76 -16.38 20.87
CA GLY A 195 -8.59 -17.05 20.30
C GLY A 195 -8.46 -16.77 18.79
N SER A 196 -7.68 -17.56 18.06
CA SER A 196 -7.71 -17.47 16.60
C SER A 196 -9.15 -17.64 16.08
N ALA A 197 -9.70 -16.62 15.42
CA ALA A 197 -11.03 -16.71 14.84
C ALA A 197 -10.96 -17.46 13.50
N SER A 198 -11.69 -18.56 13.41
CA SER A 198 -11.95 -19.29 12.18
C SER A 198 -13.45 -19.23 11.87
N GLY A 199 -13.81 -18.63 10.74
CA GLY A 199 -15.13 -18.81 10.10
C GLY A 199 -16.33 -18.30 10.91
N GLY A 200 -16.78 -17.08 10.61
CA GLY A 200 -18.15 -16.66 10.87
C GLY A 200 -19.03 -16.91 9.63
N PRO A 201 -20.36 -17.03 9.77
CA PRO A 201 -21.24 -17.27 8.62
C PRO A 201 -21.10 -16.15 7.59
N ALA A 202 -21.25 -16.49 6.31
CA ALA A 202 -21.38 -15.49 5.26
C ALA A 202 -22.59 -14.59 5.58
N SER A 203 -22.38 -13.29 5.67
CA SER A 203 -23.42 -12.33 6.03
C SER A 203 -23.48 -11.19 5.02
N ALA A 204 -24.70 -10.74 4.71
CA ALA A 204 -24.94 -9.53 3.94
C ALA A 204 -24.62 -8.25 4.74
N THR A 205 -24.54 -8.35 6.07
CA THR A 205 -24.18 -7.26 6.97
C THR A 205 -22.79 -7.48 7.59
N PRO A 206 -22.03 -6.41 7.87
CA PRO A 206 -20.76 -6.52 8.57
C PRO A 206 -20.95 -7.07 9.99
N TYR A 207 -19.91 -7.73 10.51
CA TYR A 207 -19.84 -8.18 11.90
C TYR A 207 -18.38 -8.25 12.37
N VAL A 208 -18.17 -8.32 13.69
CA VAL A 208 -16.85 -8.51 14.29
C VAL A 208 -16.49 -9.99 14.23
N MET A 209 -15.46 -10.35 13.44
CA MET A 209 -14.93 -11.71 13.37
C MET A 209 -14.02 -12.03 14.56
N LEU A 210 -13.21 -11.05 14.97
CA LEU A 210 -12.27 -11.21 16.07
C LEU A 210 -12.18 -9.91 16.87
N ARG A 211 -12.28 -10.03 18.18
CA ARG A 211 -12.10 -8.92 19.12
C ARG A 211 -10.82 -9.12 19.93
N ARG A 212 -9.93 -8.13 19.87
CA ARG A 212 -8.73 -8.03 20.72
C ARG A 212 -8.76 -6.68 21.46
N PRO A 213 -7.95 -6.50 22.53
CA PRO A 213 -8.01 -5.28 23.35
C PRO A 213 -7.87 -3.98 22.54
N HIS A 214 -7.03 -3.98 21.49
CA HIS A 214 -6.73 -2.78 20.70
C HIS A 214 -7.26 -2.82 19.26
N LEU A 215 -7.74 -3.97 18.79
CA LEU A 215 -8.02 -4.23 17.37
C LEU A 215 -9.29 -5.05 17.21
N TYR A 216 -10.01 -4.76 16.14
CA TYR A 216 -11.05 -5.60 15.57
C TYR A 216 -10.57 -6.18 14.24
N VAL A 217 -10.94 -7.44 13.98
CA VAL A 217 -11.06 -7.93 12.60
C VAL A 217 -12.54 -8.01 12.27
N LEU A 218 -12.93 -7.33 11.20
CA LEU A 218 -14.30 -7.25 10.74
C LEU A 218 -14.49 -8.10 9.48
N TRP A 219 -15.66 -8.70 9.37
CA TRP A 219 -16.17 -9.22 8.10
C TRP A 219 -16.68 -8.05 7.26
N LYS A 220 -16.13 -7.87 6.06
CA LYS A 220 -16.68 -6.95 5.06
C LYS A 220 -17.47 -7.73 4.00
N PRO A 221 -18.79 -7.53 3.88
CA PRO A 221 -19.56 -8.07 2.77
C PRO A 221 -19.19 -7.39 1.44
N PRO A 222 -19.49 -8.02 0.29
CA PRO A 222 -19.50 -7.27 -0.98
C PRO A 222 -20.58 -6.18 -0.96
N GLY A 223 -20.36 -5.09 -1.68
CA GLY A 223 -21.28 -3.93 -1.69
C GLY A 223 -21.03 -2.91 -0.59
N TRP A 224 -20.01 -3.11 0.27
CA TRP A 224 -19.61 -2.17 1.30
C TRP A 224 -18.32 -1.45 0.94
N THR A 225 -18.28 -0.13 1.13
CA THR A 225 -17.12 0.71 0.81
C THR A 225 -16.25 0.96 2.05
N VAL A 226 -14.95 1.16 1.83
CA VAL A 226 -13.99 1.53 2.88
C VAL A 226 -13.06 2.60 2.31
N THR A 227 -12.89 3.65 3.09
CA THR A 227 -12.07 4.82 2.81
C THR A 227 -11.07 4.97 3.95
N VAL A 228 -9.82 5.20 3.58
CA VAL A 228 -8.72 5.47 4.50
C VAL A 228 -8.05 6.78 4.05
N GLY A 229 -7.68 7.63 5.02
CA GLY A 229 -6.90 8.85 4.81
C GLY A 229 -7.59 10.04 4.08
N ASN A 230 -6.91 11.19 4.17
CA ASN A 230 -7.29 12.50 3.58
C ASN A 230 -6.48 12.84 2.30
N GLY A 231 -6.13 11.85 1.47
CA GLY A 231 -5.60 12.13 0.12
C GLY A 231 -4.09 12.30 -0.04
N GLU A 232 -3.30 12.49 1.02
CA GLU A 232 -1.85 12.76 0.91
C GLU A 232 -0.95 11.51 0.98
N ASP A 233 -1.31 10.54 1.83
CA ASP A 233 -0.70 9.21 1.83
C ASP A 233 -1.39 8.33 0.79
N ASP A 234 -0.95 8.44 -0.46
CA ASP A 234 -1.40 7.62 -1.61
C ASP A 234 -1.27 6.08 -1.41
N ASP A 235 -0.61 5.62 -0.35
CA ASP A 235 -0.62 4.20 0.06
C ASP A 235 -1.99 3.81 0.68
N LEU A 236 -2.77 4.81 1.08
CA LEU A 236 -4.06 4.69 1.75
C LEU A 236 -5.16 5.54 1.07
N ALA A 237 -4.88 6.41 0.10
CA ALA A 237 -5.88 7.36 -0.40
C ALA A 237 -6.84 6.85 -1.51
N SER A 238 -8.10 7.30 -1.35
CA SER A 238 -9.24 7.34 -2.29
C SER A 238 -10.06 6.06 -2.47
N ALA A 239 -11.26 6.07 -1.88
CA ALA A 239 -12.36 5.21 -2.27
C ALA A 239 -12.71 5.42 -3.76
N ASP A 240 -13.29 4.38 -4.37
CA ASP A 240 -14.02 4.52 -5.64
C ASP A 240 -15.29 5.32 -5.31
N THR A 241 -15.19 6.66 -5.30
CA THR A 241 -16.27 7.59 -4.94
C THR A 241 -17.28 7.73 -6.08
N THR A 242 -17.71 6.60 -6.66
CA THR A 242 -18.83 6.61 -7.60
C THR A 242 -20.11 6.89 -6.80
N PRO A 243 -20.96 7.87 -7.18
CA PRO A 243 -22.25 8.08 -6.52
C PRO A 243 -23.11 6.80 -6.59
N GLY A 244 -23.61 6.32 -5.46
CA GLY A 244 -24.37 5.05 -5.34
C GLY A 244 -23.55 3.78 -5.07
N SER A 245 -22.26 3.90 -4.72
CA SER A 245 -21.29 2.79 -4.68
C SER A 245 -21.31 1.83 -3.48
N GLY A 246 -22.33 1.86 -2.62
CA GLY A 246 -22.48 0.91 -1.51
C GLY A 246 -22.36 1.53 -0.12
N SER A 247 -22.76 0.76 0.90
CA SER A 247 -22.82 1.24 2.29
C SER A 247 -21.43 1.48 2.87
N PRO A 248 -21.13 2.65 3.45
CA PRO A 248 -19.84 2.91 4.09
C PRO A 248 -19.67 2.06 5.35
N LEU A 249 -18.56 1.31 5.43
CA LEU A 249 -18.30 0.48 6.61
C LEU A 249 -18.00 1.32 7.86
N GLN A 250 -17.50 2.55 7.67
CA GLN A 250 -17.25 3.50 8.76
C GLN A 250 -18.55 3.84 9.49
N ASP A 251 -19.65 4.05 8.76
CA ASP A 251 -20.95 4.35 9.35
C ASP A 251 -21.44 3.20 10.23
N TRP A 252 -21.20 1.96 9.78
CA TRP A 252 -21.51 0.77 10.59
C TRP A 252 -20.61 0.67 11.82
N VAL A 253 -19.30 0.94 11.71
CA VAL A 253 -18.38 0.95 12.86
C VAL A 253 -18.78 2.01 13.88
N MET A 254 -19.11 3.22 13.43
CA MET A 254 -19.59 4.30 14.31
C MET A 254 -20.89 3.89 15.01
N GLY A 255 -21.87 3.39 14.24
CA GLY A 255 -23.19 3.04 14.78
C GLY A 255 -23.19 1.80 15.69
N GLN A 256 -22.36 0.80 15.43
CA GLN A 256 -22.36 -0.47 16.18
C GLN A 256 -21.24 -0.60 17.21
N LEU A 257 -20.10 0.04 16.98
CA LEU A 257 -18.89 -0.11 17.81
C LEU A 257 -18.41 1.23 18.41
N GLY A 258 -19.08 2.35 18.13
CA GLY A 258 -18.67 3.68 18.58
C GLY A 258 -18.51 3.79 20.10
N SER A 259 -19.44 3.23 20.87
CA SER A 259 -19.39 3.24 22.34
C SER A 259 -18.21 2.44 22.92
N GLU A 260 -17.63 1.52 22.16
CA GLU A 260 -16.56 0.61 22.58
C GLU A 260 -15.20 0.91 21.91
N SER A 261 -15.16 1.88 21.01
CA SER A 261 -14.00 2.21 20.17
C SER A 261 -13.60 3.67 20.32
N LEU A 262 -12.38 3.91 20.79
CA LEU A 262 -11.84 5.26 21.02
C LEU A 262 -11.52 6.01 19.73
N VAL A 263 -11.42 5.28 18.61
CA VAL A 263 -11.03 5.84 17.30
C VAL A 263 -12.16 5.78 16.28
N ALA A 264 -13.30 5.16 16.60
CA ALA A 264 -14.40 4.99 15.64
C ALA A 264 -14.98 6.33 15.17
N GLU A 265 -15.05 7.33 16.03
CA GLU A 265 -15.57 8.67 15.68
C GLU A 265 -14.47 9.62 15.18
N ASP A 266 -13.20 9.23 15.23
CA ASP A 266 -12.08 10.07 14.78
C ASP A 266 -11.82 9.89 13.28
N ALA A 267 -12.32 10.85 12.49
CA ALA A 267 -12.05 10.92 11.06
C ALA A 267 -10.55 11.11 10.73
N GLY A 268 -9.78 11.76 11.60
CA GLY A 268 -8.33 11.92 11.45
C GLY A 268 -7.57 10.59 11.58
N ALA A 269 -8.10 9.66 12.37
CA ALA A 269 -7.67 8.27 12.45
C ALA A 269 -8.46 7.33 11.51
N ALA A 270 -9.14 7.89 10.49
CA ALA A 270 -9.94 7.15 9.52
C ALA A 270 -10.94 6.17 10.17
N HIS A 271 -11.55 6.56 11.29
CA HIS A 271 -12.49 5.73 12.05
C HIS A 271 -11.90 4.38 12.51
N GLY A 272 -10.56 4.33 12.65
CA GLY A 272 -9.79 3.12 12.99
C GLY A 272 -9.32 2.30 11.79
N PHE A 273 -9.71 2.63 10.55
CA PHE A 273 -9.30 1.85 9.38
C PHE A 273 -7.85 2.16 8.97
N LEU A 274 -7.08 1.09 8.74
CA LEU A 274 -5.66 1.15 8.38
C LEU A 274 -5.39 0.71 6.94
N HIS A 275 -6.37 0.07 6.32
CA HIS A 275 -6.35 -0.37 4.92
C HIS A 275 -7.78 -0.50 4.41
N ARG A 276 -7.93 -0.74 3.11
CA ARG A 276 -9.24 -0.85 2.45
C ARG A 276 -9.33 -2.10 1.59
N LEU A 277 -10.57 -2.51 1.36
CA LEU A 277 -10.96 -3.49 0.37
C LEU A 277 -11.86 -2.80 -0.67
N ASP A 278 -11.79 -3.24 -1.93
CA ASP A 278 -12.70 -2.75 -2.97
C ASP A 278 -14.16 -3.05 -2.59
N CYS A 279 -15.10 -2.25 -3.08
CA CYS A 279 -16.52 -2.39 -2.77
C CYS A 279 -17.03 -3.84 -2.92
N GLN A 280 -16.71 -4.47 -4.05
CA GLN A 280 -17.14 -5.82 -4.38
C GLN A 280 -16.20 -6.92 -3.85
N THR A 281 -15.09 -6.56 -3.20
CA THR A 281 -14.24 -7.54 -2.49
C THR A 281 -14.86 -7.85 -1.14
N SER A 282 -14.89 -9.12 -0.77
CA SER A 282 -15.41 -9.59 0.53
C SER A 282 -14.28 -10.06 1.44
N GLY A 283 -14.52 -10.23 2.73
CA GLY A 283 -13.60 -10.92 3.65
C GLY A 283 -13.07 -10.05 4.80
N ALA A 284 -11.96 -10.48 5.40
CA ALA A 284 -11.40 -9.89 6.61
C ALA A 284 -10.77 -8.51 6.39
N ILE A 285 -11.13 -7.54 7.24
CA ILE A 285 -10.53 -6.20 7.27
C ILE A 285 -10.18 -5.80 8.71
N LEU A 286 -9.09 -5.04 8.89
CA LEU A 286 -8.62 -4.60 10.20
C LEU A 286 -9.23 -3.24 10.54
N CYS A 287 -9.68 -3.08 11.76
CA CYS A 287 -10.07 -1.80 12.32
C CYS A 287 -9.48 -1.65 13.73
N ALA A 288 -8.87 -0.50 14.02
CA ALA A 288 -8.38 -0.20 15.35
C ALA A 288 -9.54 0.14 16.29
N ARG A 289 -9.42 -0.28 17.56
CA ARG A 289 -10.34 0.07 18.65
C ARG A 289 -9.81 1.22 19.51
N THR A 290 -8.50 1.42 19.52
CA THR A 290 -7.79 2.37 20.39
C THR A 290 -6.70 3.09 19.60
N TYR A 291 -6.21 4.23 20.08
CA TYR A 291 -5.08 4.91 19.44
C TYR A 291 -3.81 4.07 19.54
N HIS A 292 -3.63 3.31 20.63
CA HIS A 292 -2.56 2.31 20.74
C HIS A 292 -2.58 1.29 19.60
N GLY A 293 -3.75 0.68 19.34
CA GLY A 293 -3.93 -0.23 18.22
C GLY A 293 -3.69 0.43 16.87
N TYR A 294 -4.22 1.65 16.68
CA TYR A 294 -4.09 2.39 15.42
C TYR A 294 -2.64 2.74 15.10
N PHE A 295 -1.89 3.30 16.05
CA PHE A 295 -0.50 3.68 15.80
C PHE A 295 0.43 2.49 15.63
N LEU A 296 0.33 1.46 16.49
CA LEU A 296 1.19 0.28 16.34
C LEU A 296 0.86 -0.53 15.10
N ALA A 297 -0.41 -0.66 14.73
CA ALA A 297 -0.77 -1.30 13.47
C ALA A 297 -0.28 -0.45 12.27
N SER A 298 -0.36 0.88 12.33
CA SER A 298 0.20 1.77 11.29
C SER A 298 1.69 1.51 11.06
N LEU A 299 2.47 1.28 12.13
CA LEU A 299 3.87 0.85 12.03
C LEU A 299 4.01 -0.50 11.33
N GLN A 300 3.18 -1.50 11.63
CA GLN A 300 3.23 -2.80 10.95
C GLN A 300 2.91 -2.67 9.45
N PHE A 301 1.93 -1.84 9.08
CA PHE A 301 1.62 -1.55 7.67
C PHE A 301 2.79 -0.84 6.97
N ALA A 302 3.34 0.20 7.59
CA ALA A 302 4.50 0.93 7.07
C ALA A 302 5.73 0.04 6.92
N ALA A 303 5.93 -0.89 7.85
CA ALA A 303 7.02 -1.86 7.85
C ALA A 303 6.80 -3.04 6.89
N ARG A 304 5.61 -3.15 6.26
CA ARG A 304 5.18 -4.30 5.43
C ARG A 304 5.24 -5.63 6.19
N ARG A 305 4.89 -5.61 7.48
CA ARG A 305 4.83 -6.78 8.38
C ARG A 305 3.43 -7.37 8.53
N VAL A 306 2.44 -6.83 7.81
CA VAL A 306 1.07 -7.35 7.79
C VAL A 306 0.93 -8.39 6.68
N ARG A 307 0.59 -9.62 7.04
CA ARG A 307 0.28 -10.69 6.09
C ARG A 307 -1.16 -10.53 5.62
N LYS A 308 -1.34 -10.47 4.30
CA LYS A 308 -2.66 -10.40 3.65
C LYS A 308 -2.72 -11.45 2.56
N GLU A 309 -3.66 -12.39 2.69
CA GLU A 309 -3.89 -13.43 1.70
C GLU A 309 -5.32 -13.35 1.17
N TYR A 310 -5.46 -13.53 -0.14
CA TYR A 310 -6.71 -13.47 -0.87
C TYR A 310 -6.93 -14.75 -1.65
N VAL A 311 -8.18 -15.01 -1.99
CA VAL A 311 -8.57 -16.02 -2.96
C VAL A 311 -9.29 -15.32 -4.11
N CYS A 312 -8.93 -15.67 -5.34
CA CYS A 312 -9.58 -15.16 -6.54
C CYS A 312 -9.77 -16.24 -7.60
N LEU A 313 -10.78 -16.06 -8.44
CA LEU A 313 -10.97 -16.84 -9.67
C LEU A 313 -10.64 -15.95 -10.86
N CYS A 314 -9.72 -16.39 -11.72
CA CYS A 314 -9.27 -15.61 -12.86
C CYS A 314 -9.39 -16.39 -14.17
N HIS A 315 -9.41 -15.66 -15.29
CA HIS A 315 -9.45 -16.21 -16.64
C HIS A 315 -8.12 -16.86 -17.03
N GLY A 316 -8.19 -17.88 -17.88
CA GLY A 316 -7.03 -18.65 -18.32
C GLY A 316 -6.57 -19.68 -17.29
N TRP A 317 -5.62 -20.51 -17.72
CA TRP A 317 -4.93 -21.46 -16.85
C TRP A 317 -3.56 -20.89 -16.48
N LEU A 318 -3.41 -20.54 -15.21
CA LEU A 318 -2.13 -20.15 -14.64
C LEU A 318 -1.24 -21.38 -14.48
N CYS A 319 0.08 -21.19 -14.55
CA CYS A 319 1.05 -22.22 -14.23
C CYS A 319 0.88 -22.67 -12.77
N ALA A 320 1.16 -23.96 -12.50
CA ALA A 320 1.05 -24.52 -11.16
C ALA A 320 2.17 -24.05 -10.19
N SER A 321 3.26 -23.49 -10.72
CA SER A 321 4.34 -22.91 -9.94
C SER A 321 3.95 -21.54 -9.36
N PRO A 322 4.42 -21.17 -8.16
CA PRO A 322 4.27 -19.82 -7.66
C PRO A 322 4.76 -18.78 -8.66
N HIS A 323 4.03 -17.66 -8.76
CA HIS A 323 4.36 -16.58 -9.70
C HIS A 323 4.33 -15.23 -8.98
N LEU A 324 5.43 -14.48 -9.07
CA LEU A 324 5.55 -13.17 -8.47
C LEU A 324 5.42 -12.08 -9.54
N PHE A 325 4.38 -11.26 -9.44
CA PHE A 325 4.25 -10.04 -10.21
C PHE A 325 4.92 -8.87 -9.48
N GLU A 326 5.99 -8.33 -10.07
CA GLU A 326 6.67 -7.10 -9.63
C GLU A 326 6.54 -6.04 -10.71
N ALA A 327 5.37 -5.38 -10.75
CA ALA A 327 5.09 -4.36 -11.76
C ALA A 327 4.49 -3.12 -11.09
N PRO A 328 4.98 -1.91 -11.42
CA PRO A 328 4.46 -0.68 -10.83
C PRO A 328 3.04 -0.36 -11.32
N LEU A 329 2.22 0.18 -10.41
CA LEU A 329 0.84 0.55 -10.68
C LEU A 329 0.62 2.05 -10.63
N LEU A 330 0.10 2.60 -11.72
CA LEU A 330 -0.28 3.99 -11.87
C LEU A 330 -1.79 4.13 -11.75
N VAL A 331 -2.26 5.07 -10.94
CA VAL A 331 -3.69 5.42 -10.87
C VAL A 331 -4.03 6.33 -12.05
N VAL A 332 -5.04 5.93 -12.81
CA VAL A 332 -5.56 6.66 -13.96
C VAL A 332 -7.07 6.83 -13.83
N HIS A 333 -7.64 7.74 -14.61
CA HIS A 333 -9.08 7.93 -14.71
C HIS A 333 -9.57 7.21 -15.98
N ALA A 334 -10.45 6.23 -15.81
CA ALA A 334 -11.10 5.54 -16.91
C ALA A 334 -12.08 6.48 -17.63
N ALA A 335 -12.54 6.08 -18.82
CA ALA A 335 -13.64 6.75 -19.51
C ALA A 335 -14.86 6.81 -18.56
N GLY A 336 -15.32 8.02 -18.23
CA GLY A 336 -16.36 8.25 -17.21
C GLY A 336 -15.85 8.71 -15.84
N GLY A 337 -14.55 8.96 -15.68
CA GLY A 337 -13.98 9.61 -14.48
C GLY A 337 -13.73 8.67 -13.28
N ALA A 338 -14.10 7.40 -13.37
CA ALA A 338 -13.81 6.42 -12.32
C ALA A 338 -12.31 6.12 -12.24
N LYS A 339 -11.76 6.06 -11.03
CA LYS A 339 -10.34 5.71 -10.82
C LYS A 339 -10.12 4.22 -11.09
N CYS A 340 -9.03 3.90 -11.77
CA CYS A 340 -8.51 2.55 -11.91
C CYS A 340 -6.97 2.56 -11.89
N SER A 341 -6.35 1.42 -11.63
CA SER A 341 -4.90 1.27 -11.75
C SER A 341 -4.53 0.51 -13.01
N THR A 342 -3.46 0.93 -13.69
CA THR A 342 -2.87 0.26 -14.84
C THR A 342 -1.36 0.08 -14.63
N LEU A 343 -0.74 -0.84 -15.36
CA LEU A 343 0.72 -0.91 -15.42
C LEU A 343 1.26 0.34 -16.11
N GLY A 344 2.26 0.98 -15.52
CA GLY A 344 2.80 2.21 -16.09
C GLY A 344 4.14 2.62 -15.52
N VAL A 345 4.98 3.21 -16.37
CA VAL A 345 6.25 3.81 -15.96
C VAL A 345 5.96 5.03 -15.08
N GLY A 346 6.43 4.97 -13.83
CA GLY A 346 6.05 5.94 -12.79
C GLY A 346 4.92 5.54 -11.88
N GLY A 347 4.34 4.36 -12.10
CA GLY A 347 3.47 3.74 -11.11
C GLY A 347 4.24 3.45 -9.82
N ARG A 348 3.50 3.30 -8.72
CA ARG A 348 4.07 2.91 -7.44
C ARG A 348 4.46 1.43 -7.46
N PRO A 349 5.61 1.03 -6.89
CA PRO A 349 5.99 -0.36 -6.79
C PRO A 349 4.87 -1.21 -6.16
N ALA A 350 4.53 -2.31 -6.84
CA ALA A 350 3.51 -3.24 -6.41
C ALA A 350 4.00 -4.69 -6.58
N ARG A 351 3.73 -5.52 -5.58
CA ARG A 351 4.20 -6.90 -5.50
C ARG A 351 3.06 -7.83 -5.11
N THR A 352 2.71 -8.75 -6.01
CA THR A 352 1.61 -9.70 -5.86
C THR A 352 2.13 -11.10 -6.15
N GLU A 353 2.05 -11.99 -5.19
CA GLU A 353 2.48 -13.39 -5.33
C GLU A 353 1.25 -14.28 -5.50
N LEU A 354 1.25 -15.12 -6.53
CA LEU A 354 0.19 -16.06 -6.84
C LEU A 354 0.62 -17.49 -6.55
N HIS A 355 -0.27 -18.25 -5.93
CA HIS A 355 -0.15 -19.69 -5.79
C HIS A 355 -1.37 -20.34 -6.42
N TRP A 356 -1.12 -21.20 -7.39
CA TRP A 356 -2.16 -21.99 -8.04
C TRP A 356 -2.87 -22.87 -7.01
N VAL A 357 -4.20 -22.96 -7.10
CA VAL A 357 -5.02 -23.86 -6.27
C VAL A 357 -5.67 -24.92 -7.14
N ARG A 358 -6.41 -24.52 -8.18
CA ARG A 358 -7.15 -25.46 -9.05
C ARG A 358 -7.50 -24.83 -10.39
N HIS A 359 -7.52 -25.63 -11.44
CA HIS A 359 -8.09 -25.25 -12.73
C HIS A 359 -9.55 -25.70 -12.86
N PHE A 360 -10.34 -24.88 -13.53
CA PHE A 360 -11.71 -25.17 -13.91
C PHE A 360 -11.90 -24.99 -15.42
N ARG A 361 -12.93 -25.65 -15.95
CA ARG A 361 -13.51 -25.36 -17.26
C ARG A 361 -14.92 -24.84 -17.03
N GLY A 362 -15.14 -23.57 -17.34
CA GLY A 362 -16.45 -22.93 -17.29
C GLY A 362 -17.25 -23.16 -18.58
N PRO A 363 -18.42 -22.49 -18.71
CA PRO A 363 -19.26 -22.56 -19.90
C PRO A 363 -18.49 -22.27 -21.19
N CYS A 364 -18.86 -22.98 -22.26
CA CYS A 364 -18.23 -22.91 -23.58
C CYS A 364 -16.71 -23.24 -23.55
N GLY A 365 -16.25 -24.03 -22.58
CA GLY A 365 -14.84 -24.45 -22.47
C GLY A 365 -13.90 -23.35 -21.95
N THR A 366 -14.44 -22.28 -21.37
CA THR A 366 -13.64 -21.18 -20.82
C THR A 366 -12.68 -21.71 -19.76
N ARG A 367 -11.37 -21.46 -19.91
CA ARG A 367 -10.35 -21.85 -18.94
C ARG A 367 -10.35 -20.87 -17.77
N LEU A 368 -10.37 -21.38 -16.55
CA LEU A 368 -10.37 -20.58 -15.32
C LEU A 368 -9.39 -21.17 -14.29
N SER A 369 -8.80 -20.31 -13.46
CA SER A 369 -7.89 -20.71 -12.36
C SER A 369 -8.36 -20.13 -11.04
N LEU A 370 -8.59 -21.00 -10.06
CA LEU A 370 -8.69 -20.61 -8.66
C LEU A 370 -7.27 -20.46 -8.12
N THR A 371 -7.04 -19.31 -7.50
CA THR A 371 -5.69 -18.87 -7.16
C THR A 371 -5.70 -18.21 -5.79
N ALA A 372 -4.71 -18.57 -4.99
CA ALA A 372 -4.37 -17.89 -3.77
C ALA A 372 -3.41 -16.75 -4.05
N VAL A 373 -3.57 -15.63 -3.37
CA VAL A 373 -2.79 -14.43 -3.61
C VAL A 373 -2.21 -13.91 -2.30
N ARG A 374 -0.91 -13.72 -2.22
CA ARG A 374 -0.24 -13.03 -1.12
C ARG A 374 0.13 -11.61 -1.56
N LEU A 375 -0.35 -10.62 -0.82
CA LEU A 375 -0.07 -9.20 -1.08
C LEU A 375 1.10 -8.71 -0.22
N HIS A 376 2.18 -8.30 -0.90
CA HIS A 376 3.36 -7.68 -0.28
C HIS A 376 3.26 -6.14 -0.25
N THR A 377 2.35 -5.58 -1.04
CA THR A 377 2.01 -4.15 -1.09
C THR A 377 0.49 -3.97 -1.11
N GLY A 378 -0.02 -2.74 -1.02
CA GLY A 378 -1.47 -2.45 -1.02
C GLY A 378 -1.85 -1.30 -1.93
N ARG A 379 -1.71 -1.45 -3.26
CA ARG A 379 -2.13 -0.43 -4.24
C ARG A 379 -3.60 -0.58 -4.61
N MET A 380 -4.22 0.51 -5.07
CA MET A 380 -5.60 0.51 -5.55
C MET A 380 -5.76 -0.56 -6.65
N HIS A 381 -6.79 -1.41 -6.54
CA HIS A 381 -7.09 -2.49 -7.48
C HIS A 381 -5.89 -3.42 -7.80
N GLN A 382 -4.90 -3.55 -6.91
CA GLN A 382 -3.61 -4.16 -7.25
C GLN A 382 -3.72 -5.57 -7.87
N ILE A 383 -4.47 -6.46 -7.23
CA ILE A 383 -4.68 -7.83 -7.72
C ILE A 383 -5.33 -7.81 -9.09
N ARG A 384 -6.38 -7.00 -9.24
CA ARG A 384 -7.20 -6.87 -10.45
C ARG A 384 -6.38 -6.34 -11.63
N ALA A 385 -5.58 -5.30 -11.40
CA ALA A 385 -4.73 -4.69 -12.41
C ALA A 385 -3.59 -5.62 -12.85
N HIS A 386 -2.86 -6.26 -11.91
CA HIS A 386 -1.79 -7.21 -12.27
C HIS A 386 -2.32 -8.37 -13.11
N LEU A 387 -3.38 -9.02 -12.65
CA LEU A 387 -3.96 -10.17 -13.33
C LEU A 387 -4.59 -9.79 -14.67
N GLY A 388 -5.30 -8.65 -14.75
CA GLY A 388 -5.84 -8.13 -16.01
C GLY A 388 -4.75 -7.83 -17.03
N SER A 389 -3.68 -7.14 -16.64
CA SER A 389 -2.56 -6.84 -17.54
C SER A 389 -1.75 -8.07 -17.94
N ALA A 390 -1.75 -9.13 -17.13
CA ALA A 390 -1.14 -10.41 -17.47
C ALA A 390 -2.01 -11.28 -18.40
N GLY A 391 -3.18 -10.81 -18.85
CA GLY A 391 -4.11 -11.58 -19.69
C GLY A 391 -4.96 -12.58 -18.91
N HIS A 392 -4.96 -12.50 -17.58
CA HIS A 392 -5.69 -13.37 -16.66
C HIS A 392 -6.67 -12.57 -15.79
N PRO A 393 -7.56 -11.73 -16.36
CA PRO A 393 -8.44 -10.88 -15.55
C PRO A 393 -9.30 -11.69 -14.58
N LEU A 394 -9.72 -11.08 -13.48
CA LEU A 394 -10.62 -11.73 -12.53
C LEU A 394 -11.98 -12.00 -13.16
N VAL A 395 -12.62 -13.11 -12.78
CA VAL A 395 -13.99 -13.42 -13.20
C VAL A 395 -14.93 -12.34 -12.67
N ALA A 396 -15.86 -11.91 -13.52
CA ALA A 396 -16.81 -10.85 -13.24
C ALA A 396 -16.19 -9.50 -12.85
N ASP A 397 -15.05 -9.17 -13.48
CA ASP A 397 -14.38 -7.89 -13.35
C ASP A 397 -14.33 -7.09 -14.67
N PRO A 398 -15.45 -6.49 -15.11
CA PRO A 398 -15.51 -5.80 -16.39
C PRO A 398 -14.54 -4.61 -16.48
N LYS A 399 -14.19 -3.97 -15.35
CA LYS A 399 -13.23 -2.86 -15.29
C LYS A 399 -11.84 -3.28 -15.79
N TYR A 400 -11.51 -4.56 -15.67
CA TYR A 400 -10.21 -5.13 -16.05
C TYR A 400 -10.31 -6.19 -17.16
N GLY A 401 -11.43 -6.27 -17.87
CA GLY A 401 -11.62 -7.21 -18.99
C GLY A 401 -12.12 -8.60 -18.58
N GLY A 402 -12.52 -8.77 -17.33
CA GLY A 402 -13.14 -10.00 -16.82
C GLY A 402 -14.55 -10.21 -17.35
N ARG A 403 -14.85 -11.42 -17.83
CA ARG A 403 -16.17 -11.76 -18.35
C ARG A 403 -17.16 -11.96 -17.20
N LEU A 404 -18.37 -11.42 -17.36
CA LEU A 404 -19.50 -11.67 -16.48
C LEU A 404 -20.12 -13.04 -16.78
N PHE A 405 -20.54 -13.74 -15.73
CA PHE A 405 -21.28 -14.99 -15.86
C PHE A 405 -22.53 -14.96 -14.97
N PRO A 406 -23.64 -15.60 -15.38
CA PRO A 406 -24.84 -15.67 -14.54
C PRO A 406 -24.61 -16.28 -13.15
N TRP A 407 -23.65 -17.20 -13.04
CA TRP A 407 -23.27 -17.91 -11.82
C TRP A 407 -22.25 -17.14 -10.94
N CYS A 408 -21.71 -16.00 -11.41
CA CYS A 408 -20.81 -15.16 -10.63
C CYS A 408 -21.14 -13.68 -10.88
N ARG A 409 -21.86 -13.08 -9.94
CA ARG A 409 -22.50 -11.77 -10.12
C ARG A 409 -21.61 -10.56 -9.79
N ARG A 410 -20.44 -10.80 -9.21
CA ARG A 410 -19.47 -9.77 -8.81
C ARG A 410 -18.05 -10.31 -8.96
N VAL A 411 -17.07 -9.41 -8.87
CA VAL A 411 -15.65 -9.81 -8.90
C VAL A 411 -15.37 -10.95 -7.92
N PHE A 412 -14.83 -12.06 -8.42
CA PHE A 412 -14.43 -13.19 -7.59
C PHE A 412 -13.11 -12.84 -6.89
N LEU A 413 -13.21 -12.08 -5.81
CA LEU A 413 -12.09 -11.69 -4.96
C LEU A 413 -12.51 -11.66 -3.49
N HIS A 414 -11.69 -12.29 -2.65
CA HIS A 414 -11.97 -12.48 -1.24
C HIS A 414 -10.70 -12.36 -0.39
N ALA A 415 -10.72 -11.52 0.65
CA ALA A 415 -9.66 -11.37 1.64
C ALA A 415 -9.76 -12.50 2.68
N ALA A 416 -9.04 -13.59 2.44
CA ALA A 416 -9.19 -14.85 3.18
C ALA A 416 -8.38 -14.89 4.49
N ARG A 417 -7.27 -14.17 4.58
CA ARG A 417 -6.42 -14.17 5.77
C ARG A 417 -5.79 -12.82 6.02
N LEU A 418 -5.76 -12.44 7.30
CA LEU A 418 -5.07 -11.26 7.78
C LEU A 418 -4.29 -11.62 9.04
N GLU A 419 -3.00 -11.28 9.07
CA GLU A 419 -2.17 -11.45 10.27
C GLU A 419 -1.25 -10.26 10.51
N LEU A 420 -1.09 -9.89 11.78
CA LEU A 420 -0.14 -8.89 12.25
C LEU A 420 0.18 -9.10 13.73
N ASP A 421 1.30 -8.55 14.19
CA ASP A 421 1.62 -8.47 15.61
C ASP A 421 1.93 -7.02 16.01
N ILE A 422 1.26 -6.54 17.05
CA ILE A 422 1.45 -5.20 17.62
C ILE A 422 2.11 -5.24 19.01
N GLY A 423 2.76 -6.35 19.37
CA GLY A 423 3.42 -6.54 20.67
C GLY A 423 2.54 -7.19 21.75
N ALA A 424 1.30 -7.55 21.42
CA ALA A 424 0.34 -8.23 22.31
C ALA A 424 0.10 -9.70 21.90
N GLY A 425 1.06 -10.28 21.17
CA GLY A 425 0.97 -11.57 20.52
C GLY A 425 0.25 -11.50 19.16
N PRO A 426 0.48 -12.49 18.27
CA PRO A 426 -0.04 -12.45 16.92
C PRO A 426 -1.57 -12.35 16.90
N LEU A 427 -2.08 -11.44 16.09
CA LEU A 427 -3.46 -11.42 15.63
C LEU A 427 -3.48 -12.17 14.30
N ALA A 428 -4.28 -13.23 14.20
CA ALA A 428 -4.48 -13.99 12.99
C ALA A 428 -5.96 -14.30 12.82
N ALA A 429 -6.54 -13.88 11.70
CA ALA A 429 -7.93 -14.12 11.37
C ALA A 429 -8.04 -14.79 10.00
N ARG A 430 -8.90 -15.81 9.93
CA ARG A 430 -9.25 -16.49 8.69
C ARG A 430 -10.72 -16.25 8.38
N SER A 431 -10.96 -15.75 7.18
CA SER A 431 -12.28 -15.56 6.61
C SER A 431 -12.56 -16.70 5.66
N ASP A 432 -13.63 -17.44 5.92
CA ASP A 432 -14.14 -18.40 4.95
C ASP A 432 -14.64 -17.65 3.71
N LEU A 433 -14.58 -18.34 2.58
CA LEU A 433 -15.03 -17.80 1.31
C LEU A 433 -16.51 -17.38 1.43
N ALA A 434 -16.84 -16.21 0.91
CA ALA A 434 -18.23 -15.73 0.88
C ALA A 434 -19.14 -16.74 0.18
N GLU A 435 -20.36 -16.93 0.71
CA GLU A 435 -21.30 -17.96 0.25
C GLU A 435 -21.60 -17.86 -1.26
N ASP A 436 -21.74 -16.65 -1.80
CA ASP A 436 -21.96 -16.44 -3.23
C ASP A 436 -20.78 -16.90 -4.11
N LEU A 437 -19.55 -16.83 -3.59
CA LEU A 437 -18.36 -17.35 -4.25
C LEU A 437 -18.22 -18.86 -4.07
N VAL A 438 -18.66 -19.42 -2.94
CA VAL A 438 -18.76 -20.89 -2.75
C VAL A 438 -19.74 -21.47 -3.77
N GLN A 439 -20.94 -20.91 -3.88
CA GLN A 439 -21.95 -21.30 -4.87
C GLN A 439 -21.42 -21.20 -6.30
N ALA A 440 -20.66 -20.14 -6.63
CA ALA A 440 -20.00 -20.01 -7.92
C ALA A 440 -19.01 -21.16 -8.21
N LEU A 441 -18.23 -21.59 -7.20
CA LEU A 441 -17.34 -22.75 -7.34
C LEU A 441 -18.10 -24.06 -7.43
N GLU A 442 -19.23 -24.21 -6.73
CA GLU A 442 -20.07 -25.39 -6.82
C GLU A 442 -20.67 -25.57 -8.22
N VAL A 443 -21.11 -24.50 -8.88
CA VAL A 443 -21.58 -24.56 -10.27
C VAL A 443 -20.46 -25.04 -11.23
N LEU A 444 -19.23 -24.58 -11.01
CA LEU A 444 -18.07 -25.01 -11.79
C LEU A 444 -17.64 -26.46 -11.44
N GLY A 445 -17.81 -26.86 -10.18
CA GLY A 445 -17.49 -28.19 -9.67
C GLY A 445 -18.52 -29.26 -10.05
N ALA A 446 -19.81 -28.94 -10.05
CA ALA A 446 -20.88 -29.82 -10.52
C ALA A 446 -20.78 -30.11 -12.02
N SER A 447 -20.17 -29.20 -12.78
CA SER A 447 -19.81 -29.40 -14.19
C SER A 447 -18.60 -30.32 -14.39
N CYS A 448 -17.96 -30.78 -13.30
CA CYS A 448 -16.72 -31.56 -13.30
C CYS A 448 -16.89 -32.76 -12.34
N GLU A 449 -17.24 -33.94 -12.85
CA GLU A 449 -17.62 -35.16 -12.09
C GLU A 449 -16.59 -35.70 -11.06
N ARG A 450 -15.49 -34.99 -10.75
CA ARG A 450 -14.51 -35.41 -9.75
C ARG A 450 -14.22 -34.31 -8.71
N ALA A 451 -14.58 -34.64 -7.48
CA ALA A 451 -14.17 -34.06 -6.19
C ALA A 451 -14.86 -32.77 -5.71
N ARG A 452 -15.59 -32.92 -4.58
CA ARG A 452 -16.11 -31.85 -3.71
C ARG A 452 -14.97 -30.93 -3.24
N PRO A 453 -15.19 -29.61 -3.14
CA PRO A 453 -14.18 -28.67 -2.65
C PRO A 453 -14.08 -28.75 -1.12
N SER A 454 -13.09 -29.44 -0.60
CA SER A 454 -12.58 -29.14 0.74
C SER A 454 -11.96 -27.73 0.70
N LEU A 455 -12.30 -26.90 1.71
CA LEU A 455 -11.88 -25.50 1.87
C LEU A 455 -10.45 -25.25 1.37
N VAL A 456 -10.26 -24.15 0.65
CA VAL A 456 -8.95 -23.70 0.15
C VAL A 456 -8.00 -23.50 1.32
N VAL A 457 -7.27 -24.55 1.71
CA VAL A 457 -6.14 -24.45 2.62
C VAL A 457 -4.98 -23.94 1.80
N LEU A 458 -4.65 -22.66 1.98
CA LEU A 458 -3.39 -22.12 1.50
C LEU A 458 -2.26 -22.97 2.06
N PRO A 459 -1.27 -23.41 1.25
CA PRO A 459 -0.14 -24.16 1.78
C PRO A 459 0.47 -23.37 2.92
N CYS A 460 0.60 -24.01 4.09
CA CYS A 460 1.36 -23.42 5.19
C CYS A 460 2.81 -23.25 4.71
N ASP A 461 3.44 -22.13 5.05
CA ASP A 461 4.86 -21.94 4.75
C ASP A 461 5.65 -23.10 5.41
N PRO A 462 6.60 -23.75 4.72
CA PRO A 462 7.61 -24.53 5.41
C PRO A 462 8.39 -23.53 6.29
N GLY A 463 8.37 -23.78 7.60
CA GLY A 463 8.90 -22.88 8.63
C GLY A 463 10.39 -22.59 8.51
#